data_AF-A0A2H3CG56-F1
#
_entry.id   AF-A0A2H3CG56-F1
#
_cell.length_a   1.000
_cell.length_b   1.000
_cell.length_c   1.000
_cell.angle_alpha   90.00
_cell.angle_beta   90.00
_cell.angle_gamma   90.00
#
_symmetry.space_group_name_H-M   'P 1'
#
loop_
_entity.id
_entity.type
_entity.pdbx_description
1 polymer ?
#
loop_
_entity_poly.entity_id
_entity_poly.type
_entity_poly.pdbx_seq_one_letter_code
_entity_poly.pdbx_strand_id
1 'polypeptide(L)'
;MSTTLSADFTTLLNVPKLAVDGSNWLIFRFRLEIGVESKGVWGHFDGTSPSPANPPPSGDAAALTALNEWLKKEKEAHHYLAQKLEDSTLTELLHLTSITQMWTALSSNSTISNVQTMGMSECI
;
A
#
# COMPACT_ATOMS: atom_id res chain seq x y z
N MET A 1 26.44 23.17 -7.79
CA MET A 1 25.05 23.37 -7.32
C MET A 1 24.60 22.05 -6.73
N SER A 2 24.47 21.97 -5.40
CA SER A 2 24.02 20.74 -4.74
C SER A 2 22.51 20.64 -4.94
N THR A 3 22.08 19.67 -5.74
CA THR A 3 20.68 19.30 -5.87
C THR A 3 20.26 18.67 -4.55
N THR A 4 19.54 19.44 -3.74
CA THR A 4 18.78 18.90 -2.60
C THR A 4 17.66 18.04 -3.16
N LEU A 5 17.98 16.82 -3.58
CA LEU A 5 16.98 15.77 -3.74
C LEU A 5 16.40 15.55 -2.34
N SER A 6 15.17 16.02 -2.16
CA SER A 6 14.43 15.88 -0.91
C SER A 6 14.52 14.43 -0.44
N ALA A 7 15.02 14.19 0.78
CA ALA A 7 15.26 12.86 1.35
C ALA A 7 14.02 11.94 1.24
N ASP A 8 12.86 12.58 1.27
CA ASP A 8 11.52 12.15 0.89
C ASP A 8 11.35 11.32 -0.39
N PHE A 9 12.16 11.53 -1.43
CA PHE A 9 12.10 10.75 -2.67
C PHE A 9 13.02 9.52 -2.61
N THR A 10 14.13 9.61 -1.88
CA THR A 10 15.12 8.54 -1.74
C THR A 10 14.57 7.35 -0.96
N THR A 11 13.71 7.59 0.04
CA THR A 11 13.12 6.54 0.87
C THR A 11 12.24 5.58 0.07
N LEU A 12 11.37 6.10 -0.80
CA LEU A 12 10.53 5.26 -1.68
C LEU A 12 11.31 4.63 -2.83
N LEU A 13 12.37 5.27 -3.34
CA LEU A 13 13.22 4.69 -4.40
C LEU A 13 13.91 3.39 -3.95
N ASN A 14 14.23 3.26 -2.65
CA ASN A 14 14.90 2.09 -2.09
C ASN A 14 13.96 0.91 -1.72
N VAL A 15 12.64 1.08 -1.88
CA VAL A 15 11.69 -0.02 -1.71
C VAL A 15 11.81 -0.94 -2.93
N PRO A 16 12.23 -2.22 -2.76
CA PRO A 16 12.27 -3.17 -3.87
C PRO A 16 10.86 -3.42 -4.37
N LYS A 17 10.71 -3.84 -5.64
CA LYS A 17 9.42 -4.38 -6.08
C LYS A 17 9.12 -5.69 -5.37
N LEU A 18 7.84 -5.98 -5.13
CA LEU A 18 7.42 -7.28 -4.62
C LEU A 18 7.67 -8.35 -5.69
N ALA A 19 8.42 -9.39 -5.33
CA ALA A 19 8.61 -10.54 -6.19
C ALA A 19 7.28 -11.28 -6.37
N VAL A 20 7.02 -11.79 -7.58
CA VAL A 20 5.77 -12.50 -7.91
C VAL A 20 5.54 -13.73 -7.02
N ASP A 21 6.63 -14.37 -6.57
CA ASP A 21 6.59 -15.51 -5.65
C ASP A 21 6.43 -15.11 -4.16
N GLY A 22 6.44 -13.81 -3.86
CA GLY A 22 6.36 -13.25 -2.52
C GLY A 22 7.63 -13.44 -1.67
N SER A 23 8.74 -13.93 -2.24
CA SER A 23 9.95 -14.31 -1.49
C SER A 23 10.59 -13.15 -0.71
N ASN A 24 10.44 -11.91 -1.18
CA ASN A 24 10.94 -10.71 -0.52
C ASN A 24 9.88 -9.96 0.30
N TRP A 25 8.71 -10.57 0.58
CA TRP A 25 7.56 -9.93 1.23
C TRP A 25 7.93 -9.18 2.51
N LEU A 26 8.67 -9.80 3.43
CA LEU A 26 9.01 -9.18 4.72
C LEU A 26 9.82 -7.89 4.54
N ILE A 27 10.80 -7.91 3.63
CA ILE A 27 11.67 -6.75 3.35
C ILE A 27 10.88 -5.67 2.57
N PHE A 28 10.07 -6.10 1.60
CA PHE A 28 9.16 -5.22 0.87
C PHE A 28 8.23 -4.48 1.82
N ARG A 29 7.50 -5.22 2.67
CA ARG A 29 6.55 -4.68 3.65
C ARG A 29 7.23 -3.66 4.55
N PHE A 30 8.32 -4.05 5.19
CA PHE A 30 9.05 -3.19 6.12
C PHE A 30 9.50 -1.87 5.48
N ARG A 31 10.05 -1.93 4.26
CA ARG A 31 10.52 -0.73 3.55
C ARG A 31 9.37 0.13 3.03
N LEU A 32 8.30 -0.50 2.54
CA LEU A 32 7.12 0.22 2.06
C LEU A 32 6.47 0.97 3.22
N GLU A 33 6.29 0.31 4.37
CA GLU A 33 5.74 0.89 5.61
C GLU A 33 6.50 2.16 6.00
N ILE A 34 7.84 2.09 6.16
CA ILE A 34 8.67 3.29 6.44
C ILE A 34 8.46 4.38 5.38
N GLY A 35 8.43 3.98 4.09
CA GLY A 35 8.26 4.90 2.98
C GLY A 35 6.93 5.65 3.04
N VAL A 36 5.82 4.95 3.25
CA VAL A 36 4.48 5.55 3.27
C VAL A 36 4.13 6.21 4.61
N GLU A 37 4.72 5.77 5.72
CA GLU A 37 4.67 6.47 7.01
C GLU A 37 5.33 7.85 6.90
N SER A 38 6.49 7.95 6.23
CA SER A 38 7.15 9.25 6.00
C SER A 38 6.29 10.22 5.18
N LYS A 39 5.30 9.71 4.43
CA LYS A 39 4.34 10.49 3.66
C LYS A 39 3.01 10.72 4.38
N GLY A 40 2.83 10.12 5.56
CA GLY A 40 1.61 10.26 6.35
C GLY A 40 0.39 9.59 5.72
N VAL A 41 0.58 8.54 4.92
CA VAL A 41 -0.51 7.79 4.26
C VAL A 41 -0.65 6.35 4.76
N TRP A 42 0.20 5.90 5.68
CA TRP A 42 0.12 4.54 6.27
C TRP A 42 -1.27 4.21 6.83
N GLY A 43 -1.95 5.19 7.42
CA GLY A 43 -3.29 5.01 7.98
C GLY A 43 -4.35 4.51 6.97
N HIS A 44 -4.11 4.70 5.68
CA HIS A 44 -4.96 4.15 4.62
C HIS A 44 -4.69 2.65 4.39
N PHE A 45 -3.44 2.20 4.54
CA PHE A 45 -3.06 0.78 4.38
C PHE A 45 -3.57 -0.08 5.53
N ASP A 46 -3.39 0.36 6.78
CA ASP A 46 -3.78 -0.39 7.97
C ASP A 46 -5.27 -0.18 8.37
N GLY A 47 -5.95 0.78 7.73
CA GLY A 47 -7.35 1.11 7.98
C GLY A 47 -7.59 1.99 9.21
N THR A 48 -6.55 2.51 9.85
CA THR A 48 -6.69 3.44 11.00
C THR A 48 -7.18 4.83 10.60
N SER A 49 -7.12 5.18 9.30
CA SER A 49 -7.66 6.41 8.71
C SER A 49 -8.84 6.09 7.77
N PRO A 50 -10.02 5.75 8.31
CA PRO A 50 -11.19 5.41 7.50
C PRO A 50 -11.68 6.59 6.66
N SER A 51 -12.36 6.30 5.55
CA SER A 51 -13.01 7.33 4.72
C SER A 51 -13.99 8.16 5.55
N PRO A 52 -13.95 9.50 5.45
CA PRO A 52 -15.00 10.36 5.97
C PRO A 52 -16.36 9.99 5.38
N ALA A 53 -17.43 10.25 6.12
CA ALA A 53 -18.78 10.13 5.61
C ALA A 53 -19.03 11.14 4.49
N ASN A 54 -19.91 10.80 3.55
CA ASN A 54 -20.31 11.72 2.50
C ASN A 54 -20.95 12.97 3.11
N PRO A 55 -20.58 14.17 2.64
CA PRO A 55 -21.18 15.40 3.12
C PRO A 55 -22.69 15.41 2.85
N PRO A 56 -23.49 16.02 3.74
CA PRO A 56 -24.93 16.12 3.55
C PRO A 56 -25.27 16.96 2.29
N PRO A 57 -26.42 16.71 1.64
CA PRO A 57 -26.83 17.45 0.46
C PRO A 57 -27.04 18.95 0.72
N SER A 58 -27.23 19.34 1.98
CA SER A 58 -27.36 20.74 2.41
C SER A 58 -26.06 21.56 2.29
N GLY A 59 -24.95 20.92 1.94
CA GLY A 59 -23.66 21.56 1.75
C GLY A 59 -22.94 21.81 3.07
N ASP A 60 -21.99 20.94 3.39
CA ASP A 60 -20.99 21.20 4.43
C ASP A 60 -19.62 21.28 3.75
N ALA A 61 -19.11 22.52 3.66
CA ALA A 61 -17.83 22.80 3.01
C ALA A 61 -16.65 22.16 3.76
N ALA A 62 -16.72 22.04 5.10
CA ALA A 62 -15.68 21.41 5.89
C ALA A 62 -15.66 19.90 5.67
N ALA A 63 -16.83 19.26 5.67
CA ALA A 63 -16.95 17.82 5.38
C ALA A 63 -16.50 17.47 3.95
N LEU A 64 -16.85 18.31 2.96
CA LEU A 64 -16.39 18.12 1.58
C LEU A 64 -14.87 18.29 1.44
N THR A 65 -14.29 19.27 2.14
CA THR A 65 -12.84 19.48 2.15
C THR A 65 -12.11 18.27 2.75
N ALA A 66 -12.56 17.79 3.91
CA ALA A 66 -11.99 16.61 4.56
C ALA A 66 -12.08 15.35 3.67
N LEU A 67 -13.21 15.14 2.98
CA LEU A 67 -13.38 14.02 2.05
C LEU A 67 -12.41 14.13 0.86
N ASN A 68 -12.26 15.32 0.27
CA ASN A 68 -11.36 15.53 -0.85
C ASN A 68 -9.89 15.33 -0.46
N GLU A 69 -9.49 15.80 0.72
CA GLU A 69 -8.15 15.57 1.28
C GLU A 69 -7.89 14.09 1.52
N TRP A 70 -8.86 13.37 2.09
CA TRP A 70 -8.77 11.92 2.27
C TRP A 70 -8.64 11.18 0.93
N LEU A 71 -9.49 11.51 -0.05
CA LEU A 71 -9.44 10.91 -1.40
C LEU A 71 -8.12 11.16 -2.12
N LYS A 72 -7.49 12.33 -1.88
CA LYS A 72 -6.17 12.63 -2.41
C LYS A 72 -5.12 11.69 -1.81
N LYS A 73 -5.10 11.53 -0.49
CA LYS A 73 -4.17 10.62 0.20
C LYS A 73 -4.40 9.16 -0.17
N GLU A 74 -5.66 8.75 -0.34
CA GLU A 74 -6.02 7.41 -0.84
C GLU A 74 -5.40 7.15 -2.22
N LYS A 75 -5.50 8.11 -3.15
CA LYS A 75 -4.87 8.01 -4.48
C LYS A 75 -3.34 8.00 -4.42
N GLU A 76 -2.74 8.76 -3.52
CA GLU A 76 -1.29 8.74 -3.28
C GLU A 76 -0.84 7.37 -2.75
N ALA A 77 -1.59 6.79 -1.80
CA ALA A 77 -1.35 5.45 -1.29
C ALA A 77 -1.45 4.37 -2.40
N HIS A 78 -2.47 4.45 -3.26
CA HIS A 78 -2.61 3.58 -4.44
C HIS A 78 -1.40 3.72 -5.37
N HIS A 79 -0.97 4.95 -5.63
CA HIS A 79 0.17 5.21 -6.49
C HIS A 79 1.46 4.61 -5.95
N TYR A 80 1.74 4.76 -4.65
CA TYR A 80 2.93 4.19 -4.03
C TYR A 80 2.93 2.67 -4.05
N LEU A 81 1.78 2.03 -3.79
CA LEU A 81 1.68 0.58 -3.88
C LEU A 81 1.88 0.11 -5.32
N ALA A 82 1.15 0.69 -6.28
CA ALA A 82 1.21 0.28 -7.68
C ALA A 82 2.62 0.38 -8.29
N GLN A 83 3.40 1.40 -7.92
CA GLN A 83 4.80 1.53 -8.36
C GLN A 83 5.71 0.37 -7.93
N LYS A 84 5.34 -0.34 -6.86
CA LYS A 84 6.18 -1.37 -6.24
C LYS A 84 5.65 -2.78 -6.45
N LEU A 85 4.62 -2.94 -7.26
CA LEU A 85 4.10 -4.23 -7.69
C LEU A 85 4.51 -4.49 -9.15
N GLU A 86 4.60 -5.77 -9.51
CA GLU A 86 4.62 -6.16 -10.92
C GLU A 86 3.20 -6.14 -11.51
N ASP A 87 3.10 -5.96 -12.82
CA ASP A 87 1.81 -5.78 -13.51
C ASP A 87 0.85 -6.98 -13.31
N SER A 88 1.39 -8.20 -13.19
CA SER A 88 0.61 -9.40 -12.90
C SER A 88 -0.09 -9.30 -11.54
N THR A 89 0.66 -8.98 -10.50
CA THR A 89 0.14 -8.80 -9.14
C THR A 89 -0.81 -7.62 -9.06
N LEU A 90 -0.51 -6.50 -9.75
CA LEU A 90 -1.40 -5.35 -9.80
C LEU A 90 -2.74 -5.73 -10.45
N THR A 91 -2.72 -6.45 -11.57
CA THR A 91 -3.92 -6.89 -12.29
C THR A 91 -4.84 -7.73 -11.41
N GLU A 92 -4.28 -8.60 -10.58
CA GLU A 92 -5.05 -9.38 -9.60
C GLU A 92 -5.73 -8.50 -8.55
N LEU A 93 -5.15 -7.38 -8.16
CA LEU A 93 -5.67 -6.48 -7.14
C LEU A 93 -6.65 -5.42 -7.68
N LEU A 94 -6.72 -5.20 -9.00
CA LEU A 94 -7.55 -4.14 -9.61
C LEU A 94 -9.05 -4.24 -9.32
N HIS A 95 -9.55 -5.42 -8.93
CA HIS A 95 -10.95 -5.60 -8.56
C HIS A 95 -11.29 -5.03 -7.17
N LEU A 96 -10.28 -4.71 -6.36
CA LEU A 96 -10.42 -4.10 -5.04
C LEU A 96 -10.40 -2.58 -5.19
N THR A 97 -11.29 -1.88 -4.49
CA THR A 97 -11.46 -0.43 -4.68
C THR A 97 -10.75 0.41 -3.62
N SER A 98 -10.37 -0.19 -2.48
CA SER A 98 -9.68 0.46 -1.38
C SER A 98 -8.26 -0.09 -1.17
N ILE A 99 -7.33 0.79 -0.80
CA ILE A 99 -5.95 0.39 -0.53
C ILE A 99 -5.85 -0.56 0.66
N THR A 100 -6.71 -0.41 1.67
CA THR A 100 -6.77 -1.31 2.82
C THR A 100 -7.10 -2.74 2.37
N GLN A 101 -8.02 -2.88 1.40
CA GLN A 101 -8.39 -4.18 0.84
C GLN A 101 -7.23 -4.77 0.03
N MET A 102 -6.62 -3.98 -0.85
CA MET A 102 -5.44 -4.41 -1.62
C MET A 102 -4.31 -4.87 -0.71
N TRP A 103 -4.02 -4.09 0.35
CA TRP A 103 -3.00 -4.39 1.33
C TRP A 103 -3.27 -5.67 2.11
N THR A 104 -4.53 -5.88 2.52
CA THR A 104 -4.96 -7.09 3.23
C THR A 104 -4.86 -8.33 2.35
N ALA A 105 -5.30 -8.23 1.09
CA ALA A 105 -5.20 -9.32 0.11
C ALA A 105 -3.74 -9.70 -0.16
N LEU A 106 -2.89 -8.68 -0.36
CA LEU A 106 -1.45 -8.86 -0.59
C LEU A 106 -0.78 -9.55 0.60
N SER A 107 -1.08 -9.09 1.81
CA SER A 107 -0.57 -9.67 3.05
C SER A 107 -1.02 -11.13 3.22
N SER A 108 -2.25 -11.45 2.83
CA SER A 108 -2.79 -12.82 2.94
C SER A 108 -2.12 -13.77 1.95
N ASN A 109 -1.97 -13.37 0.69
CA ASN A 109 -1.35 -14.19 -0.36
C ASN A 109 0.12 -14.52 -0.06
N SER A 110 0.90 -13.55 0.41
CA SER A 110 2.30 -13.78 0.76
C SER A 110 2.50 -14.60 2.04
N THR A 111 1.53 -14.58 2.96
CA THR A 111 1.61 -15.40 4.18
C THR A 111 1.35 -16.88 3.88
N ILE A 112 0.52 -17.19 2.88
CA ILE A 112 0.21 -18.58 2.48
C ILE A 112 1.40 -19.25 1.78
N SER A 113 2.16 -18.51 0.96
CA SER A 113 3.35 -19.05 0.26
C SER A 113 4.44 -19.52 1.25
N ASN A 114 4.66 -18.75 2.33
CA ASN A 114 5.66 -19.08 3.35
C ASN A 114 5.32 -20.32 4.19
N VAL A 115 4.02 -20.65 4.30
CA VAL A 115 3.55 -21.83 5.05
C VAL A 115 3.52 -23.08 4.15
N GLN A 116 3.31 -22.93 2.84
CA GLN A 116 3.32 -24.06 1.90
C GLN A 116 4.72 -24.58 1.56
N THR A 117 5.80 -23.79 1.68
CA THR A 117 7.17 -24.28 1.44
C THR A 117 7.76 -25.06 2.64
N MET A 118 7.15 -25.00 3.83
CA MET A 118 7.60 -25.79 4.99
C MET A 118 6.93 -27.18 5.10
N GLY A 119 5.95 -27.50 4.26
CA GLY A 119 5.15 -28.72 4.39
C GLY A 119 5.37 -29.81 3.33
N MET A 120 6.33 -29.67 2.41
CA MET A 120 6.50 -30.61 1.28
C MET A 120 7.88 -31.30 1.22
N SER A 121 8.66 -31.31 2.31
CA SER A 121 9.98 -31.98 2.34
C SER A 121 10.13 -33.16 3.31
N GLU A 122 9.04 -33.66 3.91
CA GLU A 122 9.08 -34.87 4.75
C GLU A 122 8.00 -35.86 4.33
N CYS A 123 8.21 -36.53 3.19
CA CYS A 123 7.51 -37.76 2.82
C CYS A 123 8.34 -38.51 1.75
N ILE A 124 9.51 -39.02 2.14
CA ILE A 124 10.15 -40.20 1.54
C ILE A 124 10.69 -41.05 2.69
#